data_AF-A0ABD4ZH14-F1
#
_entry.id   AF-A0ABD4ZH14-F1
#
_cell.length_a   1.000
_cell.length_b   1.000
_cell.length_c   1.000
_cell.angle_alpha   90.00
_cell.angle_beta   90.00
_cell.angle_gamma   90.00
#
_symmetry.space_group_name_H-M   'P 1'
#
loop_
_entity.id
_entity.type
_entity.pdbx_description
1 polymer ?
#
loop_
_entity_poly.entity_id
_entity_poly.type
_entity_poly.pdbx_seq_one_letter_code
_entity_poly.pdbx_strand_id
1 'polypeptide(L)'
;MVNYANPKSKNGGESLARAIMLELGFVEPELQHEFPNPNYPQSPYRADFMWKVNGKIIVGEFDGTDKYLIEDRTLLDSRSVACDLRTEDFDGSVENINNFSTNNLYRYNRDAVRKERNRERCLMDCGVVRVVRFDYCDILNPIEFKKKLLSAGVPVAVA
;
A
#
# COMPACT_ATOMS: atom_id res chain seq x y z
N MET A 1 25.92 5.72 -15.50
CA MET A 1 25.02 5.27 -14.40
C MET A 1 24.00 6.35 -14.06
N VAL A 2 23.28 6.87 -15.06
CA VAL A 2 22.25 7.92 -14.90
C VAL A 2 21.26 7.78 -16.06
N ASN A 3 20.22 6.94 -15.94
CA ASN A 3 19.07 6.98 -16.88
C ASN A 3 17.78 6.26 -16.43
N TYR A 4 17.59 6.01 -15.12
CA TYR A 4 16.39 5.32 -14.63
C TYR A 4 15.40 6.21 -13.87
N ALA A 5 15.69 7.52 -13.75
CA ALA A 5 14.74 8.47 -13.19
C ALA A 5 13.64 8.76 -14.23
N ASN A 6 12.50 8.06 -14.10
CA ASN A 6 11.30 8.36 -14.87
C ASN A 6 10.36 9.22 -14.02
N PRO A 7 9.93 10.42 -14.48
CA PRO A 7 9.04 11.30 -13.72
C PRO A 7 7.65 10.71 -13.44
N LYS A 8 7.32 9.54 -14.00
CA LYS A 8 6.07 8.82 -13.71
C LYS A 8 6.13 7.96 -12.44
N SER A 9 7.30 7.64 -11.91
CA SER A 9 7.40 6.94 -10.62
C SER A 9 7.03 7.91 -9.50
N LYS A 10 6.12 7.54 -8.60
CA LYS A 10 5.71 8.42 -7.49
C LYS A 10 6.81 8.62 -6.45
N ASN A 11 7.74 7.68 -6.33
CA ASN A 11 8.84 7.74 -5.37
C ASN A 11 10.11 7.02 -5.89
N GLY A 12 11.21 7.17 -5.14
CA GLY A 12 12.50 6.55 -5.49
C GLY A 12 12.48 5.01 -5.43
N GLY A 13 11.64 4.41 -4.58
CA GLY A 13 11.49 2.97 -4.48
C GLY A 13 10.88 2.35 -5.75
N GLU A 14 9.84 2.95 -6.32
CA GLU A 14 9.27 2.52 -7.60
C GLU A 14 10.28 2.62 -8.75
N SER A 15 11.10 3.69 -8.77
CA SER A 15 12.15 3.86 -9.77
C SER A 15 13.23 2.78 -9.66
N LEU A 16 13.63 2.46 -8.42
CA LEU A 16 14.58 1.39 -8.13
C LEU A 16 14.02 0.02 -8.51
N ALA A 17 12.76 -0.26 -8.15
CA ALA A 17 12.06 -1.48 -8.53
C ALA A 17 12.07 -1.68 -10.06
N ARG A 18 11.72 -0.63 -10.80
CA ARG A 18 11.74 -0.65 -12.27
C ARG A 18 13.14 -0.92 -12.81
N ALA A 19 14.17 -0.24 -12.29
CA ALA A 19 15.54 -0.44 -12.74
C ALA A 19 15.96 -1.92 -12.57
N ILE A 20 15.68 -2.50 -11.41
CA ILE A 20 16.00 -3.91 -11.13
C ILE A 20 15.18 -4.86 -12.01
N MET A 21 13.90 -4.59 -12.26
CA MET A 21 13.11 -5.39 -13.21
C MET A 21 13.75 -5.41 -14.61
N LEU A 22 14.21 -4.26 -15.10
CA LEU A 22 14.87 -4.15 -16.40
C LEU A 22 16.24 -4.87 -16.40
N GLU A 23 17.03 -4.71 -15.34
CA GLU A 23 18.32 -5.41 -15.18
C GLU A 23 18.15 -6.93 -15.13
N LEU A 24 17.05 -7.42 -14.55
CA LEU A 24 16.72 -8.84 -14.49
C LEU A 24 16.16 -9.40 -15.81
N GLY A 25 15.95 -8.53 -16.81
CA GLY A 25 15.49 -8.85 -18.17
C GLY A 25 13.97 -8.87 -18.34
N PHE A 26 13.18 -8.38 -17.38
CA PHE A 26 11.73 -8.31 -17.56
C PHE A 26 11.35 -7.29 -18.63
N VAL A 27 10.24 -7.55 -19.32
CA VAL A 27 9.62 -6.56 -20.22
C VAL A 27 9.28 -5.31 -19.41
N GLU A 28 9.52 -4.15 -20.00
CA GLU A 28 9.22 -2.87 -19.38
C GLU A 28 7.73 -2.77 -18.99
N PRO A 29 7.40 -2.50 -17.72
CA PRO A 29 6.01 -2.28 -17.31
C PRO A 29 5.50 -0.91 -17.76
N GLU A 30 4.19 -0.85 -18.03
CA GLU A 30 3.47 0.42 -18.03
C GLU A 30 3.37 0.93 -16.58
N LEU A 31 3.80 2.17 -16.35
CA LEU A 31 3.83 2.75 -15.01
C LEU A 31 2.54 3.50 -14.68
N GLN A 32 2.12 3.39 -13.41
CA GLN A 32 1.06 4.21 -12.86
C GLN A 32 -0.26 4.08 -13.67
N HIS A 33 -0.55 2.88 -14.17
CA HIS A 33 -1.73 2.62 -15.00
C HIS A 33 -3.02 2.77 -14.19
N GLU A 34 -4.00 3.48 -14.76
CA GLU A 34 -5.27 3.76 -14.13
C GLU A 34 -6.36 2.79 -14.60
N PHE A 35 -7.00 2.16 -13.63
CA PHE A 35 -8.19 1.33 -13.80
C PHE A 35 -9.42 2.11 -13.34
N PRO A 36 -10.57 1.96 -14.03
CA PRO A 36 -11.82 2.59 -13.61
C PRO A 36 -12.18 2.24 -12.16
N ASN A 37 -12.67 3.25 -11.44
CA ASN A 37 -13.27 3.06 -10.12
C ASN A 37 -14.78 3.35 -10.24
N PRO A 38 -15.64 2.32 -10.29
CA PRO A 38 -17.07 2.50 -10.49
C PRO A 38 -17.75 3.35 -9.41
N ASN A 39 -17.24 3.30 -8.19
CA ASN A 39 -17.80 4.04 -7.06
C ASN A 39 -17.38 5.50 -7.06
N TYR A 40 -16.21 5.80 -7.61
CA TYR A 40 -15.65 7.15 -7.68
C TYR A 40 -14.93 7.38 -9.01
N PRO A 41 -15.65 7.65 -10.12
CA PRO A 41 -15.05 7.78 -11.45
C PRO A 41 -13.97 8.86 -11.56
N GLN A 42 -14.03 9.88 -10.70
CA GLN A 42 -13.02 10.96 -10.62
C GLN A 42 -11.76 10.54 -9.83
N SER A 43 -11.74 9.36 -9.24
CA SER A 43 -10.64 8.82 -8.44
C SER A 43 -10.36 7.37 -8.86
N PRO A 44 -9.79 7.15 -10.05
CA PRO A 44 -9.47 5.83 -10.56
C PRO A 44 -8.47 5.10 -9.66
N TYR A 45 -8.51 3.77 -9.70
CA TYR A 45 -7.49 2.96 -9.03
C TYR A 45 -6.23 2.96 -9.86
N ARG A 46 -5.09 3.21 -9.23
CA ARG A 46 -3.81 3.22 -9.91
C ARG A 46 -2.97 2.04 -9.47
N ALA A 47 -2.36 1.34 -10.41
CA ALA A 47 -1.35 0.31 -10.16
C ALA A 47 0.03 0.85 -10.54
N ASP A 48 1.06 0.55 -9.74
CA ASP A 48 2.40 1.10 -9.95
C ASP A 48 3.05 0.54 -11.23
N PHE A 49 2.86 -0.75 -11.49
CA PHE A 49 3.40 -1.47 -12.65
C PHE A 49 2.33 -2.32 -13.31
N MET A 50 2.33 -2.38 -14.64
CA MET A 50 1.36 -3.17 -15.40
C MET A 50 2.02 -3.85 -16.61
N TRP A 51 1.69 -5.12 -16.80
CA TRP A 51 2.09 -5.90 -17.98
C TRP A 51 0.86 -6.50 -18.66
N LYS A 52 0.83 -6.43 -20.00
CA LYS A 52 -0.12 -7.18 -20.83
C LYS A 52 0.55 -8.45 -21.34
N VAL A 53 -0.04 -9.60 -21.05
CA VAL A 53 0.49 -10.92 -21.43
C VAL A 53 -0.63 -11.72 -22.08
N ASN A 54 -0.55 -11.95 -23.39
CA ASN A 54 -1.53 -12.74 -24.15
C ASN A 54 -3.00 -12.33 -23.88
N GLY A 55 -3.27 -11.03 -23.85
CA GLY A 55 -4.60 -10.47 -23.58
C GLY A 55 -5.02 -10.45 -22.11
N LYS A 56 -4.18 -10.93 -21.18
CA LYS A 56 -4.38 -10.83 -19.73
C LYS A 56 -3.54 -9.72 -19.13
N ILE A 57 -3.94 -9.20 -17.98
CA ILE A 57 -3.20 -8.15 -17.28
C ILE A 57 -2.59 -8.70 -15.99
N ILE A 58 -1.31 -8.38 -15.75
CA ILE A 58 -0.64 -8.58 -14.46
C ILE A 58 -0.27 -7.19 -13.93
N VAL A 59 -0.53 -6.95 -12.66
CA VAL A 59 -0.16 -5.69 -12.01
C VAL A 59 0.83 -5.94 -10.88
N GLY A 60 1.81 -5.04 -10.75
CA GLY A 60 2.75 -4.97 -9.65
C GLY A 60 2.46 -3.76 -8.77
N GLU A 61 2.46 -3.94 -7.46
CA GLU A 61 2.24 -2.88 -6.49
C GLU A 61 3.46 -2.80 -5.57
N PHE A 62 4.05 -1.61 -5.48
CA PHE A 62 5.14 -1.38 -4.55
C PHE A 62 4.59 -0.89 -3.22
N ASP A 63 4.52 -1.80 -2.25
CA ASP A 63 4.17 -1.45 -0.88
C ASP A 63 5.43 -0.93 -0.18
N GLY A 64 5.58 0.40 -0.12
CA GLY A 64 6.63 1.02 0.69
C GLY A 64 6.58 0.58 2.16
N THR A 65 7.71 0.68 2.85
CA THR A 65 7.88 0.26 4.26
C THR A 65 6.94 0.96 5.24
N ASP A 66 6.42 2.13 4.87
CA ASP A 66 5.65 3.01 5.74
C ASP A 66 4.22 2.52 6.01
N LYS A 67 3.72 1.54 5.26
CA LYS A 67 2.35 1.01 5.46
C LYS A 67 2.19 0.19 6.74
N TYR A 68 3.30 -0.17 7.40
CA TYR A 68 3.33 -0.91 8.67
C TYR A 68 3.87 -0.09 9.84
N LEU A 69 4.32 1.14 9.58
CA LEU A 69 4.65 2.11 10.61
C LEU A 69 3.40 2.94 10.90
N ILE A 70 2.43 2.34 11.60
CA ILE A 70 1.52 3.15 12.41
C ILE A 70 2.40 3.65 13.56
N GLU A 71 3.11 4.75 13.35
CA GLU A 71 3.54 5.59 14.47
C GLU A 71 2.26 5.99 15.19
N ASP A 72 2.13 5.54 16.43
CA ASP A 72 1.07 5.96 17.34
C ASP A 72 1.25 7.47 17.63
N ARG A 73 0.78 8.31 16.71
CA ARG A 73 0.81 9.77 16.83
C ARG A 73 -0.07 10.29 17.98
N THR A 74 -0.76 9.42 18.71
CA THR A 74 -1.55 9.82 19.89
C THR A 74 -0.69 10.03 21.14
N LEU A 75 0.58 9.60 21.15
CA LEU A 75 1.47 9.74 22.31
C LEU A 75 2.29 11.04 22.35
N LEU A 76 2.22 11.90 21.33
CA LEU A 76 2.92 13.20 21.34
C LEU A 76 2.09 14.38 21.86
N ASP A 77 0.79 14.19 22.14
CA ASP A 77 -0.09 15.29 22.56
C ASP A 77 -0.30 15.39 24.09
N SER A 78 0.28 14.49 24.89
CA SER A 78 0.10 14.46 26.35
C SER A 78 1.04 15.40 27.14
N ARG A 79 1.59 16.44 26.51
CA ARG A 79 2.36 17.50 27.18
C ARG A 79 1.96 18.89 26.71
N SER A 80 0.70 19.28 26.92
CA SER A 80 0.30 20.71 26.99
C SER A 80 -1.09 20.91 27.58
N VAL A 81 -1.33 20.50 28.83
CA VAL A 81 -2.16 21.29 29.77
C VAL A 81 -1.91 20.82 31.20
N ALA A 82 -0.90 21.41 31.84
CA ALA A 82 -0.85 21.50 33.28
C ALA A 82 -1.37 22.89 33.65
N CYS A 83 -2.70 23.06 33.64
CA CYS A 83 -3.35 24.24 34.22
C CYS A 83 -4.62 23.80 34.97
N ASP A 84 -4.62 24.20 36.23
CA ASP A 84 -5.76 24.50 37.10
C ASP A 84 -6.35 23.39 37.98
N LEU A 85 -5.78 23.35 39.20
CA LEU A 85 -6.37 22.82 40.42
C LEU A 85 -7.34 23.85 41.06
N ARG A 86 -8.61 23.45 41.24
CA ARG A 86 -9.65 23.80 42.25
C ARG A 86 -11.04 23.53 41.62
N THR A 87 -12.00 22.80 42.20
CA THR A 87 -12.65 23.00 43.51
C THR A 87 -13.43 21.74 43.95
N GLU A 88 -13.40 21.50 45.26
CA GLU A 88 -14.35 20.89 46.23
C GLU A 88 -15.64 20.12 45.80
N ASP A 89 -15.79 18.94 46.42
CA ASP A 89 -16.99 18.27 46.96
C ASP A 89 -18.30 18.17 46.15
N PHE A 90 -18.59 16.96 45.62
CA PHE A 90 -19.96 16.51 45.34
C PHE A 90 -20.12 14.98 45.46
N ASP A 91 -20.90 14.58 46.46
CA ASP A 91 -21.50 13.25 46.68
C ASP A 91 -22.74 13.10 45.77
N GLY A 92 -22.86 11.98 45.06
CA GLY A 92 -24.06 11.66 44.31
C GLY A 92 -23.83 10.88 43.02
N SER A 93 -24.05 9.57 43.10
CA SER A 93 -24.41 8.62 42.03
C SER A 93 -24.55 9.15 40.59
N VAL A 94 -23.59 8.82 39.72
CA VAL A 94 -23.82 8.65 38.27
C VAL A 94 -22.95 7.51 37.76
N GLU A 95 -23.60 6.49 37.19
CA GLU A 95 -22.98 5.43 36.40
C GLU A 95 -22.22 6.03 35.22
N ASN A 96 -20.90 6.23 35.32
CA ASN A 96 -20.07 6.48 34.13
C ASN A 96 -18.56 6.36 34.42
N ILE A 97 -18.04 5.14 34.37
CA ILE A 97 -16.70 4.92 33.79
C ILE A 97 -16.89 3.78 32.78
N ASN A 98 -17.58 4.12 31.70
CA ASN A 98 -17.65 3.28 30.51
C ASN A 98 -16.22 2.93 30.07
N ASN A 99 -15.86 1.67 30.32
CA ASN A 99 -14.99 0.88 29.46
C ASN A 99 -13.69 1.56 29.04
N PHE A 100 -12.90 2.02 30.02
CA PHE A 100 -11.46 2.21 29.89
C PHE A 100 -10.74 0.84 29.79
N SER A 101 -11.31 -0.07 28.99
CA SER A 101 -10.72 -1.35 28.62
C SER A 101 -9.99 -1.12 27.32
N THR A 102 -8.72 -0.72 27.41
CA THR A 102 -7.60 -1.51 26.87
C THR A 102 -7.74 -2.14 25.48
N ASN A 103 -8.54 -1.58 24.58
CA ASN A 103 -8.75 -2.07 23.21
C ASN A 103 -8.13 -1.14 22.16
N ASN A 104 -6.94 -0.61 22.46
CA ASN A 104 -6.06 0.03 21.48
C ASN A 104 -5.18 -0.98 20.73
N LEU A 105 -5.37 -2.28 20.95
CA LEU A 105 -4.77 -3.33 20.11
C LEU A 105 -5.72 -3.63 18.95
N TYR A 106 -5.42 -3.05 17.78
CA TYR A 106 -6.04 -3.35 16.48
C TYR A 106 -7.58 -3.34 16.44
N ARG A 107 -8.19 -2.15 16.44
CA ARG A 107 -9.42 -1.96 15.65
C ARG A 107 -9.06 -2.26 14.20
N TYR A 108 -9.18 -3.52 13.78
CA TYR A 108 -9.15 -3.91 12.37
C TYR A 108 -10.06 -2.93 11.63
N ASN A 109 -9.46 -2.05 10.83
CA ASN A 109 -10.22 -1.05 10.11
C ASN A 109 -11.02 -1.79 9.03
N ARG A 110 -12.24 -2.21 9.37
CA ARG A 110 -13.12 -2.98 8.47
C ARG A 110 -13.34 -2.25 7.16
N ASP A 111 -13.29 -0.92 7.17
CA ASP A 111 -13.45 -0.11 5.98
C ASP A 111 -12.20 -0.15 5.10
N ALA A 112 -11.00 -0.17 5.68
CA ALA A 112 -9.76 -0.41 4.93
C ALA A 112 -9.75 -1.80 4.26
N VAL A 113 -10.16 -2.85 4.98
CA VAL A 113 -10.25 -4.22 4.42
C VAL A 113 -11.28 -4.28 3.29
N ARG A 114 -12.45 -3.65 3.46
CA ARG A 114 -13.48 -3.56 2.41
C ARG A 114 -12.98 -2.79 1.20
N LYS A 115 -12.28 -1.67 1.40
CA LYS A 115 -11.69 -0.86 0.33
C LYS A 115 -10.69 -1.66 -0.49
N GLU A 116 -9.81 -2.43 0.18
CA GLU A 116 -8.82 -3.27 -0.51
C GLU A 116 -9.50 -4.39 -1.32
N ARG A 117 -10.51 -5.07 -0.75
CA ARG A 117 -11.26 -6.11 -1.47
C ARG A 117 -12.02 -5.57 -2.67
N ASN A 118 -12.65 -4.40 -2.54
CA ASN A 118 -13.38 -3.77 -3.63
C ASN A 118 -12.43 -3.34 -4.74
N ARG A 119 -11.25 -2.81 -4.39
CA ARG A 119 -10.19 -2.49 -5.35
C ARG A 119 -9.76 -3.72 -6.13
N GLU A 120 -9.38 -4.80 -5.44
CA GLU A 120 -8.95 -6.03 -6.12
C GLU A 120 -10.03 -6.58 -7.04
N ARG A 121 -11.30 -6.61 -6.60
CA ARG A 121 -12.41 -7.04 -7.47
C ARG A 121 -12.51 -6.17 -8.73
N CYS A 122 -12.45 -4.85 -8.62
CA CYS A 122 -12.51 -3.96 -9.78
C CYS A 122 -11.33 -4.19 -10.73
N LEU A 123 -10.13 -4.46 -10.22
CA LEU A 123 -8.98 -4.81 -11.04
C LEU A 123 -9.24 -6.11 -11.82
N MET A 124 -9.76 -7.14 -11.14
CA MET A 124 -10.09 -8.42 -11.79
C MET A 124 -11.14 -8.25 -12.89
N ASP A 125 -12.16 -7.42 -12.65
CA ASP A 125 -13.19 -7.09 -13.65
C ASP A 125 -12.60 -6.36 -14.89
N CYS A 126 -11.45 -5.71 -14.74
CA CYS A 126 -10.69 -5.10 -15.85
C CYS A 126 -9.77 -6.09 -16.59
N GLY A 127 -9.80 -7.38 -16.25
CA GLY A 127 -8.95 -8.41 -16.88
C GLY A 127 -7.59 -8.59 -16.21
N VAL A 128 -7.37 -8.00 -15.02
CA VAL A 128 -6.25 -8.37 -14.17
C VAL A 128 -6.44 -9.82 -13.72
N VAL A 129 -5.40 -10.64 -13.88
CA VAL A 129 -5.42 -12.04 -13.46
C VAL A 129 -4.52 -12.29 -12.25
N ARG A 130 -3.56 -11.39 -11.99
CA ARG A 130 -2.65 -11.44 -10.85
C ARG A 130 -2.22 -10.05 -10.40
N VAL A 131 -2.18 -9.86 -9.08
CA VAL A 131 -1.62 -8.70 -8.39
C VAL A 131 -0.40 -9.18 -7.62
N VAL A 132 0.79 -8.64 -7.93
CA VAL A 132 2.05 -8.97 -7.26
C VAL A 132 2.45 -7.81 -6.38
N ARG A 133 2.34 -7.98 -5.06
CA ARG A 133 2.79 -6.98 -4.08
C ARG A 133 4.22 -7.26 -3.68
N PHE A 134 5.06 -6.24 -3.65
CA PHE A 134 6.44 -6.35 -3.21
C PHE A 134 6.93 -5.06 -2.56
N ASP A 135 7.98 -5.18 -1.74
CA ASP A 135 8.54 -4.07 -0.97
C ASP A 135 10.06 -3.94 -1.18
N TYR A 136 10.70 -3.11 -0.36
CA TYR A 136 12.16 -2.94 -0.39
C TYR A 136 12.93 -4.25 -0.12
N CYS A 137 12.45 -5.10 0.79
CA CYS A 137 13.12 -6.35 1.13
C CYS A 137 13.12 -7.32 -0.06
N ASP A 138 12.01 -7.39 -0.80
CA ASP A 138 11.96 -8.15 -2.05
C ASP A 138 12.99 -7.62 -3.04
N ILE A 139 12.98 -6.31 -3.32
CA ILE A 139 13.84 -5.69 -4.35
C ILE A 139 15.33 -5.85 -4.02
N LEU A 140 15.71 -5.77 -2.74
CA LEU A 140 17.08 -5.95 -2.28
C LEU A 140 17.59 -7.40 -2.38
N ASN A 141 16.71 -8.36 -2.69
CA ASN A 141 17.07 -9.72 -3.03
C ASN A 141 16.66 -10.04 -4.48
N PRO A 142 17.49 -9.66 -5.49
CA PRO A 142 17.12 -9.79 -6.89
C PRO A 142 16.80 -11.22 -7.35
N ILE A 143 17.38 -12.23 -6.69
CA ILE A 143 17.12 -13.65 -7.02
C ILE A 143 15.69 -14.03 -6.64
N GLU A 144 15.29 -13.75 -5.40
CA GLU A 144 13.93 -14.04 -4.95
C GLU A 144 12.90 -13.13 -5.61
N PHE A 145 13.25 -11.87 -5.86
CA PHE A 145 12.40 -10.96 -6.63
C PHE A 145 12.13 -11.47 -8.05
N LYS A 146 13.18 -11.94 -8.74
CA LYS A 146 13.03 -12.55 -10.07
C LYS A 146 12.10 -13.76 -10.02
N LYS A 147 12.29 -14.67 -9.05
CA LYS A 147 11.42 -15.85 -8.88
C LYS A 147 9.97 -15.44 -8.63
N LYS A 148 9.75 -14.44 -7.77
CA LYS A 148 8.42 -13.91 -7.43
C LYS A 148 7.71 -13.41 -8.68
N LEU A 149 8.35 -12.56 -9.48
CA LEU A 149 7.78 -12.03 -10.74
C LEU A 149 7.55 -13.13 -11.78
N LEU A 150 8.49 -14.07 -11.95
CA LEU A 150 8.33 -15.21 -12.86
C LEU A 150 7.17 -16.12 -12.45
N SER A 151 7.01 -16.39 -11.15
CA SER A 151 5.91 -17.21 -10.63
C SER A 151 4.54 -16.56 -10.90
N ALA A 152 4.49 -15.23 -10.96
CA ALA A 152 3.32 -14.48 -11.37
C ALA A 152 3.12 -14.43 -12.89
N GLY A 153 4.06 -14.95 -13.68
CA GLY A 153 4.00 -14.95 -15.14
C GLY A 153 4.33 -13.60 -15.78
N VAL A 154 5.06 -12.73 -15.08
CA VAL A 154 5.60 -11.49 -15.66
C VAL A 154 6.58 -11.87 -16.78
N PRO A 155 6.45 -11.30 -17.99
CA PRO A 155 7.23 -11.73 -19.14
C PRO A 155 8.66 -11.22 -19.08
N VAL A 156 9.60 -12.07 -19.48
CA VAL A 156 11.01 -11.71 -19.71
C VAL A 156 11.16 -11.35 -21.17
N ALA A 157 11.90 -10.29 -21.48
CA ALA A 157 12.27 -9.96 -22.85
C ALA A 157 13.07 -11.12 -23.44
N VAL A 158 12.59 -11.71 -24.53
CA VAL A 158 13.34 -12.74 -25.25
C VAL A 158 14.56 -12.05 -25.86
N ALA A 159 15.74 -12.58 -25.57
CA ALA A 159 17.01 -12.11 -26.15
C ALA A 159 17.07 -12.37 -27.66
#